data_AF-A0A4Y2CZH5-F1
#
_entry.id   AF-A0A4Y2CZH5-F1
#
_cell.length_a   1.000
_cell.length_b   1.000
_cell.length_c   1.000
_cell.angle_alpha   90.00
_cell.angle_beta   90.00
_cell.angle_gamma   90.00
#
_symmetry.space_group_name_H-M   'P 1'
#
loop_
_entity.id
_entity.type
_entity.pdbx_description
1 polymer ?
#
loop_
_entity_poly.entity_id
_entity_poly.type
_entity_poly.pdbx_seq_one_letter_code
_entity_poly.pdbx_strand_id
1 'polypeptide(L)'
;MDETGIQQSPIEHRRVQLAEEAFRVTGIEPYNPDLISEDCCSPSLGTLAPLDNDCTVAVAPEENEVSPSTSQIDVSIQSVVPFPRHEQRGAKRKIKSQNEIMTSSPFKNLLEKNEKEKVVLEEAKANRALKKIKIGTKLKKDKP
;
A
#
# COMPACT_ATOMS: atom_id res chain seq x y z
N MET A 1 -10.74 -41.12 -2.91
CA MET A 1 -10.46 -39.84 -2.23
C MET A 1 -9.01 -39.56 -2.50
N ASP A 2 -8.79 -38.67 -3.46
CA ASP A 2 -7.51 -38.42 -4.10
C ASP A 2 -6.71 -37.43 -3.26
N GLU A 3 -5.60 -37.89 -2.67
CA GLU A 3 -4.58 -37.00 -2.12
C GLU A 3 -3.66 -36.58 -3.25
N THR A 4 -4.05 -35.54 -3.99
CA THR A 4 -3.19 -34.83 -4.92
C THR A 4 -2.12 -34.08 -4.12
N GLY A 5 -0.97 -34.72 -3.93
CA GLY A 5 0.23 -34.11 -3.37
C GLY A 5 0.74 -32.99 -4.27
N ILE A 6 0.29 -31.77 -4.04
CA ILE A 6 0.87 -30.55 -4.62
C ILE A 6 2.25 -30.38 -3.99
N GLN A 7 3.31 -30.72 -4.72
CA GLN A 7 4.66 -30.32 -4.35
C GLN A 7 4.74 -28.79 -4.46
N GLN A 8 4.50 -28.11 -3.34
CA GLN A 8 4.75 -26.68 -3.23
C GLN A 8 6.24 -26.45 -3.47
N SER A 9 6.57 -25.52 -4.37
CA SER A 9 7.97 -25.21 -4.66
C SER A 9 8.69 -24.76 -3.38
N PRO A 10 9.99 -25.04 -3.22
CA PRO A 10 10.74 -24.64 -2.02
C PRO A 10 10.69 -23.14 -1.70
N ILE A 11 10.39 -22.32 -2.70
CA ILE A 11 10.25 -20.85 -2.57
C ILE A 11 8.91 -20.50 -1.95
N GLU A 12 7.81 -21.13 -2.38
CA GLU A 12 6.47 -20.87 -1.83
C GLU A 12 6.38 -21.28 -0.37
N HIS A 13 6.97 -22.41 -0.01
CA HIS A 13 7.02 -22.89 1.38
C HIS A 13 7.72 -21.89 2.32
N ARG A 14 8.83 -21.27 1.87
CA ARG A 14 9.54 -20.25 2.66
C ARG A 14 8.73 -18.96 2.83
N ARG A 15 7.93 -18.57 1.84
CA ARG A 15 7.10 -17.36 1.90
C ARG A 15 5.93 -17.53 2.86
N VAL A 16 5.30 -18.71 2.84
CA VAL A 16 4.22 -19.06 3.78
C VAL A 16 4.73 -19.05 5.22
N GLN A 17 5.88 -19.67 5.49
CA GLN A 17 6.50 -19.68 6.83
C GLN A 17 6.83 -18.27 7.34
N LEU A 18 7.38 -17.42 6.47
CA LEU A 18 7.71 -16.04 6.83
C LEU A 18 6.44 -15.22 7.14
N ALA A 19 5.38 -15.42 6.35
CA ALA A 19 4.10 -14.75 6.59
C ALA A 19 3.47 -15.21 7.91
N GLU A 20 3.44 -16.51 8.18
CA GLU A 20 2.91 -17.09 9.42
C GLU A 20 3.66 -16.57 10.66
N GLU A 21 4.98 -16.46 10.60
CA GLU A 21 5.79 -15.89 11.68
C GLU A 21 5.49 -14.40 11.89
N ALA A 22 5.35 -13.63 10.80
CA ALA A 22 5.00 -12.22 10.88
C ALA A 22 3.62 -12.00 11.53
N PHE A 23 2.62 -12.84 11.23
CA PHE A 23 1.29 -12.76 11.86
C PHE A 23 1.34 -13.05 13.37
N ARG A 24 2.14 -14.04 13.79
CA ARG A 24 2.36 -14.31 15.22
C ARG A 24 3.04 -13.13 15.92
N VAL A 25 4.02 -12.49 15.28
CA VAL A 25 4.74 -11.33 15.84
C VAL A 25 3.83 -10.13 15.99
N THR A 26 2.92 -9.90 15.05
CA THR A 26 1.96 -8.79 15.12
C THR A 26 0.78 -9.07 16.03
N GLY A 27 0.61 -10.32 16.50
CA GLY A 27 -0.57 -10.75 17.26
C GLY A 27 -1.86 -10.71 16.44
N ILE A 28 -1.75 -10.62 15.11
CA ILE A 28 -2.89 -10.68 14.20
C ILE A 28 -3.17 -12.15 13.97
N GLU A 29 -4.18 -12.66 14.67
CA GLU A 29 -4.68 -14.01 14.43
C GLU A 29 -5.38 -14.05 13.06
N PRO A 30 -5.13 -15.07 12.22
CA PRO A 30 -5.97 -15.30 11.05
C PRO A 30 -7.44 -15.49 11.50
N TYR A 31 -8.37 -15.13 10.61
CA TYR A 31 -9.82 -15.11 10.81
C TYR A 31 -10.32 -16.01 11.96
N ASN A 32 -10.73 -15.38 13.06
CA ASN A 32 -11.27 -16.06 14.23
C ASN A 32 -12.81 -15.94 14.22
N PRO A 33 -13.54 -17.04 13.93
CA PRO A 33 -15.01 -17.03 13.85
C PRO A 33 -15.69 -16.79 15.22
N ASP A 34 -14.96 -16.94 16.33
CA ASP A 34 -15.47 -16.62 17.67
C ASP A 34 -15.43 -15.11 17.95
N LEU A 35 -14.61 -14.35 17.22
CA LEU A 35 -14.46 -12.90 17.36
C LEU A 35 -15.23 -12.10 16.29
N ILE A 36 -15.41 -12.67 15.10
CA ILE A 36 -16.10 -12.05 13.97
C ILE A 36 -17.31 -12.92 13.62
N SER A 37 -18.51 -12.52 14.05
CA SER A 37 -19.75 -13.12 13.55
C SER A 37 -20.04 -12.56 12.16
N GLU A 38 -20.39 -13.43 11.22
CA GLU A 38 -20.85 -13.07 9.88
C GLU A 38 -22.04 -12.10 9.91
N ASP A 39 -22.82 -12.12 11.01
CA ASP A 39 -23.94 -11.22 11.23
C ASP A 39 -23.53 -9.74 11.32
N CYS A 40 -22.28 -9.44 11.70
CA CYS A 40 -21.74 -8.07 11.75
C CYS A 40 -21.55 -7.45 10.36
N CYS A 41 -21.56 -8.26 9.30
CA CYS A 41 -21.45 -7.82 7.92
C CYS A 41 -22.80 -7.71 7.20
N SER A 42 -23.91 -7.89 7.92
CA SER A 42 -25.25 -7.71 7.36
C SER A 42 -25.51 -6.23 7.07
N PRO A 43 -26.09 -5.88 5.90
CA PRO A 43 -26.61 -4.54 5.68
C PRO A 43 -27.58 -4.19 6.81
N SER A 44 -27.43 -3.03 7.44
CA SER A 44 -28.38 -2.63 8.48
C SER A 44 -29.76 -2.49 7.82
N LEU A 45 -30.68 -3.39 8.15
CA LEU A 45 -32.05 -3.33 7.67
C LEU A 45 -32.73 -2.16 8.39
N GLY A 46 -32.67 -0.97 7.79
CA GLY A 46 -33.38 0.20 8.30
C GLY A 46 -34.87 -0.09 8.36
N THR A 47 -35.43 -0.13 9.57
CA THR A 47 -36.88 -0.20 9.76
C THR A 47 -37.48 1.16 9.44
N LEU A 48 -37.93 1.36 8.20
CA LEU A 48 -38.89 2.41 7.91
C LEU A 48 -40.24 1.93 8.44
N ALA A 49 -40.69 2.50 9.56
CA ALA A 49 -42.06 2.30 10.02
C ALA A 49 -43.01 2.87 8.95
N PRO A 50 -43.97 2.09 8.41
CA PRO A 50 -45.00 2.64 7.56
C PRO A 50 -45.83 3.60 8.41
N LEU A 51 -45.77 4.90 8.09
CA LEU A 51 -46.72 5.86 8.65
C LEU A 51 -48.07 5.55 8.01
N ASP A 52 -48.90 4.86 8.80
CA ASP A 52 -50.30 4.51 8.56
C ASP A 52 -51.01 5.49 7.60
N ASN A 53 -51.11 5.09 6.34
CA ASN A 53 -52.00 5.69 5.36
C ASN A 53 -52.43 4.57 4.42
N ASP A 54 -53.69 4.17 4.54
CA ASP A 54 -54.39 3.20 3.71
C ASP A 54 -54.21 3.50 2.22
N CYS A 55 -53.18 2.94 1.59
CA CYS A 55 -53.01 3.00 0.14
C CYS A 55 -52.92 1.58 -0.41
N THR A 56 -54.02 1.16 -1.02
CA THR A 56 -54.19 -0.09 -1.74
C THR A 56 -53.04 -0.31 -2.73
N VAL A 57 -52.28 -1.39 -2.53
CA VAL A 57 -51.14 -1.76 -3.36
C VAL A 57 -51.65 -2.40 -4.66
N ALA A 58 -51.60 -1.64 -5.76
CA ALA A 58 -51.61 -2.21 -7.11
C ALA A 58 -50.15 -2.45 -7.54
N VAL A 59 -49.82 -3.71 -7.78
CA VAL A 59 -48.51 -4.16 -8.28
C VAL A 59 -48.36 -3.74 -9.75
N ALA A 60 -47.32 -2.96 -10.06
CA ALA A 60 -46.86 -2.67 -11.42
C ALA A 60 -45.32 -2.86 -11.48
N PRO A 61 -44.78 -3.37 -12.60
CA PRO A 61 -43.39 -3.81 -12.68
C PRO A 61 -42.39 -2.65 -12.64
N GLU A 62 -41.28 -2.92 -11.96
CA GLU A 62 -40.17 -2.04 -11.62
C GLU A 62 -39.28 -1.76 -12.82
N GLU A 63 -39.31 -0.52 -13.31
CA GLU A 63 -38.25 0.11 -14.12
C GLU A 63 -38.24 1.60 -13.77
N ASN A 64 -37.62 1.99 -12.65
CA ASN A 64 -37.35 3.39 -12.35
C ASN A 64 -35.84 3.57 -12.21
N GLU A 65 -35.19 4.00 -13.29
CA GLU A 65 -33.89 4.66 -13.18
C GLU A 65 -34.06 5.89 -12.28
N VAL A 66 -33.65 5.76 -11.02
CA VAL A 66 -33.66 6.85 -10.05
C VAL A 66 -32.64 7.88 -10.53
N SER A 67 -33.14 8.96 -11.12
CA SER A 67 -32.34 10.16 -11.31
C SER A 67 -31.84 10.63 -9.94
N PRO A 68 -30.54 10.97 -9.79
CA PRO A 68 -30.02 11.44 -8.52
C PRO A 68 -30.83 12.67 -8.07
N SER A 69 -31.39 12.58 -6.86
CA SER A 69 -32.12 13.69 -6.24
C SER A 69 -31.14 14.84 -6.05
N THR A 70 -31.24 15.84 -6.94
CA THR A 70 -30.43 17.05 -6.85
C THR A 70 -31.03 17.91 -5.75
N SER A 71 -30.46 17.82 -4.55
CA SER A 71 -30.76 18.77 -3.49
C SER A 71 -30.14 20.12 -3.84
N GLN A 72 -30.97 21.11 -4.17
CA GLN A 72 -30.53 22.49 -4.32
C GLN A 72 -30.52 23.15 -2.94
N ILE A 73 -29.33 23.44 -2.43
CA ILE A 73 -29.16 24.24 -1.22
C ILE A 73 -29.06 25.70 -1.67
N ASP A 74 -30.15 26.45 -1.52
CA ASP A 74 -30.16 27.90 -1.76
C ASP A 74 -29.56 28.62 -0.55
N VAL A 75 -28.25 28.85 -0.59
CA VAL A 75 -27.56 29.72 0.36
C VAL A 75 -27.11 30.98 -0.37
N SER A 76 -27.64 32.12 0.05
CA SER A 76 -27.16 33.41 -0.44
C SER A 76 -25.67 33.57 -0.10
N ILE A 77 -24.87 33.93 -1.11
CA ILE A 77 -23.42 34.21 -0.94
C ILE A 77 -23.19 35.30 0.12
N GLN A 78 -24.16 36.21 0.31
CA GLN A 78 -24.10 37.24 1.35
C GLN A 78 -24.18 36.68 2.77
N SER A 79 -24.66 35.45 2.95
CA SER A 79 -24.71 34.79 4.27
C SER A 79 -23.38 34.14 4.67
N VAL A 80 -22.41 34.05 3.76
CA VAL A 80 -21.10 33.46 4.02
C VAL A 80 -20.15 34.52 4.58
N VAL A 81 -19.90 34.47 5.90
CA VAL A 81 -18.89 35.31 6.54
C VAL A 81 -17.49 34.85 6.11
N PRO A 82 -16.59 35.74 5.66
CA PRO A 82 -15.25 35.35 5.27
C PRO A 82 -14.48 34.78 6.45
N PHE A 83 -13.70 33.74 6.20
CA PHE A 83 -12.82 33.15 7.21
C PHE A 83 -11.87 34.21 7.81
N PRO A 84 -11.62 34.15 9.13
CA PRO A 84 -10.67 35.06 9.76
C PRO A 84 -9.31 34.92 9.09
N ARG A 85 -8.79 36.04 8.57
CA ARG A 85 -7.45 36.10 7.99
C ARG A 85 -6.46 35.87 9.13
N HIS A 86 -5.74 34.75 9.07
CA HIS A 86 -4.54 34.59 9.88
C HIS A 86 -3.61 35.75 9.51
N GLU A 87 -3.35 36.67 10.44
CA GLU A 87 -2.30 37.68 10.26
C GLU A 87 -1.00 36.94 10.03
N GLN A 88 -0.53 36.91 8.79
CA GLN A 88 0.80 36.38 8.49
C GLN A 88 1.81 37.39 9.04
N ARG A 89 1.97 37.39 10.36
CA ARG A 89 3.02 38.12 11.04
C ARG A 89 4.31 37.56 10.45
N GLY A 90 4.97 38.40 9.65
CA GLY A 90 6.19 38.10 8.89
C GLY A 90 7.41 37.87 9.79
N ALA A 91 7.28 37.08 10.85
CA ALA A 91 8.41 36.50 11.53
C ALA A 91 8.90 35.34 10.67
N LYS A 92 9.92 35.60 9.85
CA LYS A 92 10.72 34.54 9.24
C LYS A 92 11.28 33.68 10.37
N ARG A 93 10.58 32.61 10.74
CA ARG A 93 11.14 31.59 11.63
C ARG A 93 12.33 31.02 10.87
N LYS A 94 13.55 31.28 11.35
CA LYS A 94 14.71 30.49 10.93
C LYS A 94 14.46 29.08 11.43
N ILE A 95 13.94 28.24 10.54
CA ILE A 95 13.88 26.80 10.76
C ILE A 95 15.34 26.34 10.76
N LYS A 96 15.95 26.22 11.95
CA LYS A 96 17.10 25.33 12.14
C LYS A 96 16.54 23.93 12.04
N SER A 97 16.34 23.46 10.81
CA SER A 97 16.04 22.08 10.53
C SER A 97 17.28 21.26 10.85
N GLN A 98 17.44 20.84 12.10
CA GLN A 98 18.16 19.60 12.37
C GLN A 98 17.29 18.46 11.84
N ASN A 99 17.18 18.36 10.51
CA ASN A 99 16.53 17.23 9.87
C ASN A 99 17.54 16.09 9.90
N GLU A 100 17.80 15.55 11.09
CA GLU A 100 18.19 14.17 11.18
C GLU A 100 16.96 13.39 10.73
N ILE A 101 16.95 13.01 9.45
CA ILE A 101 15.90 12.14 8.91
C ILE A 101 15.95 10.93 9.83
N MET A 102 14.88 10.72 10.62
CA MET A 102 14.73 9.53 11.45
C MET A 102 14.65 8.34 10.52
N THR A 103 15.79 7.91 10.02
CA THR A 103 15.91 6.70 9.26
C THR A 103 16.05 5.58 10.27
N SER A 104 15.07 5.48 11.16
CA SER A 104 14.90 4.36 12.08
C SER A 104 14.42 3.11 11.35
N SER A 105 14.49 3.12 10.01
CA SER A 105 14.27 1.91 9.22
C SER A 105 15.25 0.86 9.69
N PRO A 106 14.76 -0.29 10.19
CA PRO A 106 15.61 -1.37 10.69
C PRO A 106 16.56 -1.92 9.60
N PHE A 107 16.33 -1.57 8.33
CA PHE A 107 17.10 -2.02 7.17
C PHE A 107 18.12 -1.01 6.65
N LYS A 108 18.29 0.15 7.29
CA LYS A 108 19.25 1.19 6.84
C LYS A 108 20.66 0.66 6.65
N ASN A 109 21.16 -0.09 7.63
CA ASN A 109 22.48 -0.71 7.57
C ASN A 109 22.59 -1.78 6.48
N LEU A 110 21.49 -2.48 6.19
CA LEU A 110 21.47 -3.50 5.14
C LEU A 110 21.55 -2.85 3.74
N LEU A 111 20.80 -1.77 3.51
CA LEU A 111 20.85 -1.04 2.25
C LEU A 111 22.23 -0.46 1.96
N GLU A 112 22.86 0.19 2.94
CA GLU A 112 24.21 0.74 2.77
C GLU A 112 25.27 -0.35 2.51
N LYS A 113 25.16 -1.50 3.19
CA LYS A 113 26.04 -2.65 2.94
C LYS A 113 25.84 -3.22 1.52
N ASN A 114 24.60 -3.37 1.09
CA ASN A 114 24.27 -3.89 -0.24
C ASN A 114 24.74 -2.96 -1.37
N GLU A 115 24.64 -1.64 -1.18
CA GLU A 115 25.17 -0.65 -2.13
C GLU A 115 26.70 -0.77 -2.24
N LYS A 116 27.41 -0.82 -1.10
CA LYS A 116 28.87 -0.97 -1.08
C LYS A 116 29.31 -2.30 -1.72
N GLU A 117 28.63 -3.40 -1.41
CA GLU A 117 28.93 -4.72 -1.99
C GLU A 117 28.70 -4.74 -3.50
N LYS A 118 27.61 -4.13 -3.99
CA LYS A 118 27.36 -4.01 -5.44
C LYS A 118 28.46 -3.26 -6.16
N VAL A 119 28.93 -2.14 -5.61
CA VAL A 119 30.02 -1.34 -6.20
C VAL A 119 31.31 -2.14 -6.26
N VAL A 120 31.68 -2.82 -5.17
CA VAL A 120 32.89 -3.67 -5.13
C VAL A 120 32.81 -4.81 -6.15
N LEU A 121 31.64 -5.45 -6.29
CA LEU A 121 31.43 -6.53 -7.25
C LEU A 121 31.53 -6.05 -8.70
N GLU A 122 30.94 -4.88 -9.00
CA GLU A 122 31.03 -4.26 -10.31
C GLU A 122 32.48 -3.90 -10.65
N GLU A 123 33.20 -3.28 -9.71
CA GLU A 123 34.60 -2.90 -9.87
C GLU A 123 35.48 -4.14 -10.10
N ALA A 124 35.28 -5.21 -9.33
CA ALA A 124 36.00 -6.47 -9.52
C ALA A 124 35.73 -7.09 -10.91
N LYS A 125 34.49 -6.99 -11.41
CA LYS A 125 34.10 -7.47 -12.73
C LYS A 125 34.76 -6.65 -13.84
N ALA A 126 34.80 -5.32 -13.70
CA ALA A 126 35.49 -4.42 -14.63
C ALA A 126 37.01 -4.69 -14.65
N ASN A 127 37.64 -4.80 -13.48
CA ASN A 127 39.06 -5.11 -13.34
C ASN A 127 39.42 -6.47 -13.96
N ARG A 128 38.56 -7.48 -13.82
CA ARG A 128 38.72 -8.78 -14.47
C ARG A 128 38.60 -8.67 -15.99
N ALA A 129 37.67 -7.88 -16.51
CA ALA A 129 37.51 -7.66 -17.95
C ALA A 129 38.75 -6.97 -18.55
N LEU A 130 39.26 -5.93 -17.90
CA LEU A 130 40.46 -5.21 -18.32
C LEU A 130 41.71 -6.11 -18.34
N LYS A 131 41.89 -6.97 -17.33
CA LYS A 131 42.98 -7.94 -17.29
C LYS A 131 42.93 -8.93 -18.47
N LYS A 132 41.72 -9.41 -18.84
CA LYS A 132 41.54 -10.31 -19.99
C LYS A 132 41.93 -9.64 -21.32
N ILE A 133 41.55 -8.38 -21.52
CA ILE A 133 41.89 -7.62 -22.73
C ILE A 133 43.41 -7.41 -22.85
N LYS A 134 44.09 -7.15 -21.73
CA LYS A 134 45.55 -6.99 -21.69
C LYS A 134 46.32 -8.28 -22.06
N ILE A 135 45.79 -9.45 -21.73
CA ILE A 135 46.39 -10.75 -22.09
C ILE A 135 46.14 -11.08 -23.56
N GLY A 136 44.93 -10.83 -24.07
CA GLY A 136 44.58 -11.08 -25.47
C GLY A 136 45.34 -10.18 -26.47
N THR A 137 45.70 -8.96 -26.06
CA THR A 137 46.49 -8.02 -26.88
C THR A 137 47.98 -8.37 -26.94
N LYS A 138 48.53 -9.06 -25.93
CA LYS A 138 49.90 -9.60 -25.94
C LYS A 138 50.04 -10.77 -26.92
N LEU A 139 49.00 -11.59 -27.07
CA LEU A 139 49.02 -12.77 -27.97
C LEU A 139 48.91 -12.44 -29.47
N LYS A 140 48.54 -11.20 -29.84
CA LYS A 140 48.41 -10.78 -31.25
C LYS A 140 49.64 -10.05 -31.80
N LYS A 141 50.68 -9.81 -31.00
CA LYS A 141 51.92 -9.16 -31.47
C LYS A 141 53.00 -10.14 -31.95
N ASP A 142 52.84 -11.44 -31.71
CA ASP A 142 53.82 -12.48 -32.08
C ASP A 142 53.28 -13.45 -33.15
N LYS A 143 52.47 -12.96 -34.09
CA LYS A 143 52.23 -13.68 -35.35
C LYS A 143 52.94 -12.91 -36.47
N PRO A 144 54.03 -13.46 -37.06
CA PRO A 144 54.69 -12.88 -38.22
C PRO A 144 53.78 -12.86 -39.45
#